data_AF-A0A2A4C866-F1
#
_entry.id   AF-A0A2A4C866-F1
#
_cell.length_a   1.000
_cell.length_b   1.000
_cell.length_c   1.000
_cell.angle_alpha   90.00
_cell.angle_beta   90.00
_cell.angle_gamma   90.00
#
_symmetry.space_group_name_H-M   'P 1'
#
loop_
_entity.id
_entity.type
_entity.pdbx_description
1 polymer ?
#
loop_
_entity_poly.entity_id
_entity_poly.type
_entity_poly.pdbx_seq_one_letter_code
_entity_poly.pdbx_strand_id
1 'polypeptide(L)'
;MEQQQHEAFASLIKKQAGQSGIDGNIHRRDRHIDVRVSPVEREKIGQRALEAGYGNLAQYLRETALVGPASLSDTHIAWLQAINFIGNNVAEIATLLRDRQQPDDDMLVALLQLQECAEYVWREVKQGRGTGNA
;
A
#
# COMPACT_ATOMS: atom_id res chain seq x y z
N MET A 1 28.50 0.52 8.18
CA MET A 1 29.16 1.32 9.24
C MET A 1 28.33 2.51 9.73
N GLU A 2 27.15 2.82 9.16
CA GLU A 2 26.36 4.00 9.54
C GLU A 2 25.35 3.79 10.69
N GLN A 3 24.98 2.53 10.98
CA GLN A 3 24.06 2.21 12.08
C GLN A 3 24.70 2.36 13.47
N GLN A 4 26.00 2.12 13.61
CA GLN A 4 26.70 2.22 14.92
C GLN A 4 26.88 3.68 15.40
N GLN A 5 26.80 4.67 14.52
CA GLN A 5 26.83 6.08 14.93
C GLN A 5 25.50 6.52 15.56
N HIS A 6 24.36 5.92 15.19
CA HIS A 6 23.04 6.34 15.65
C HIS A 6 22.79 6.03 17.14
N GLU A 7 23.30 4.91 17.66
CA GLU A 7 23.15 4.55 19.07
C GLU A 7 24.01 5.42 20.01
N ALA A 8 25.18 5.88 19.55
CA ALA A 8 26.06 6.75 20.33
C ALA A 8 25.40 8.11 20.65
N PHE A 9 24.59 8.66 19.74
CA PHE A 9 23.90 9.94 19.92
C PHE A 9 22.65 9.88 20.82
N ALA A 10 22.07 8.70 21.06
CA ALA A 10 20.94 8.56 21.97
C ALA A 10 21.30 8.92 23.42
N SER A 11 22.58 8.78 23.79
CA SER A 11 23.12 9.11 25.12
C SER A 11 23.26 10.62 25.40
N LEU A 12 23.10 11.48 24.38
CA LEU A 12 23.34 12.93 24.47
C LEU A 12 22.07 13.77 24.60
N ILE A 13 20.87 13.18 24.58
CA ILE A 13 19.61 13.94 24.65
C ILE A 13 19.33 14.34 26.11
N LYS A 14 19.20 15.65 26.36
CA LYS A 14 18.89 16.17 27.70
C LYS A 14 17.54 15.66 28.17
N LYS A 15 17.47 15.13 29.40
CA LYS A 15 16.23 14.66 30.02
C LYS A 15 15.55 15.74 30.88
N GLN A 16 16.29 16.73 31.37
CA GLN A 16 15.76 17.87 32.13
C GLN A 16 16.53 19.18 31.89
N ALA A 17 15.90 20.30 32.21
CA ALA A 17 16.53 21.61 32.21
C ALA A 17 17.75 21.65 33.16
N GLY A 18 18.90 22.10 32.65
CA GLY A 18 20.16 22.18 33.40
C GLY A 18 21.16 21.05 33.16
N GLN A 19 20.82 19.99 32.42
CA GLN A 19 21.81 18.99 31.95
C GLN A 19 22.57 19.51 30.70
N SER A 20 23.82 19.08 30.51
CA SER A 20 24.56 19.25 29.25
C SER A 20 24.19 18.15 28.27
N GLY A 21 23.95 18.50 26.99
CA GLY A 21 23.38 17.60 25.98
C GLY A 21 22.65 18.35 24.86
N ILE A 22 22.07 17.61 23.91
CA ILE A 22 21.23 18.13 22.83
C ILE A 22 19.81 18.29 23.38
N ASP A 23 19.21 19.46 23.20
CA ASP A 23 17.85 19.72 23.64
C ASP A 23 16.85 18.80 22.91
N GLY A 24 15.86 18.30 23.64
CA GLY A 24 15.02 17.17 23.28
C GLY A 24 14.31 17.30 21.94
N ASN A 25 14.96 16.80 20.89
CA ASN A 25 14.48 16.26 19.61
C ASN A 25 15.56 16.51 18.55
N ILE A 26 16.39 15.51 18.29
CA ILE A 26 17.49 15.54 17.30
C ILE A 26 16.99 15.78 15.87
N HIS A 27 15.70 15.55 15.58
CA HIS A 27 15.09 15.79 14.28
C HIS A 27 14.09 16.95 14.35
N ARG A 28 14.60 18.16 14.61
CA ARG A 28 13.80 19.38 14.48
C ARG A 28 13.29 19.51 13.04
N ARG A 29 11.99 19.81 12.91
CA ARG A 29 11.34 20.03 11.62
C ARG A 29 11.51 21.49 11.23
N ASP A 30 12.63 21.80 10.58
CA ASP A 30 13.02 23.15 10.16
C ASP A 30 12.78 23.42 8.66
N ARG A 31 12.49 22.37 7.89
CA ARG A 31 12.16 22.46 6.46
C ARG A 31 10.66 22.58 6.23
N HIS A 32 10.28 23.45 5.31
CA HIS A 32 8.91 23.66 4.88
C HIS A 32 8.62 22.94 3.57
N ILE A 33 7.39 22.46 3.43
CA ILE A 33 6.83 21.89 2.20
C ILE A 33 5.54 22.63 1.91
N ASP A 34 5.48 23.30 0.76
CA ASP A 34 4.30 24.02 0.31
C ASP A 34 3.56 23.22 -0.77
N VAL A 35 2.26 23.04 -0.59
CA VAL A 35 1.39 22.35 -1.55
C VAL A 35 0.29 23.31 -1.99
N ARG A 36 0.22 23.57 -3.30
CA ARG A 36 -0.85 24.39 -3.88
C ARG A 36 -2.08 23.52 -4.10
N VAL A 37 -3.20 23.96 -3.54
CA VAL A 37 -4.49 23.28 -3.64
C VAL A 37 -5.59 24.29 -3.98
N SER A 38 -6.61 23.84 -4.69
CA SER A 38 -7.85 24.59 -4.89
C SER A 38 -8.65 24.69 -3.57
N PRO A 39 -9.60 25.63 -3.46
CA PRO A 39 -10.47 25.74 -2.29
C PRO A 39 -11.23 24.44 -1.98
N VAL A 40 -11.71 23.75 -3.02
CA VAL A 40 -12.46 22.48 -2.90
C VAL A 40 -11.57 21.37 -2.35
N GLU A 41 -10.32 21.28 -2.82
CA GLU A 41 -9.37 20.30 -2.30
C GLU A 41 -9.02 20.58 -0.85
N ARG A 42 -8.80 21.85 -0.49
CA ARG A 42 -8.49 22.24 0.90
C ARG A 42 -9.60 21.82 1.86
N GLU A 43 -10.86 22.02 1.49
CA GLU A 43 -12.00 21.64 2.33
C GLU A 43 -12.11 20.12 2.49
N LYS A 44 -11.94 19.36 1.41
CA LYS A 44 -11.92 17.89 1.46
C LYS A 44 -10.81 17.35 2.34
N ILE A 45 -9.59 17.90 2.24
CA ILE A 45 -8.47 17.48 3.08
C ILE A 45 -8.76 17.83 4.55
N GLY A 46 -9.36 18.99 4.81
CA GLY A 46 -9.78 19.40 6.15
C GLY A 46 -10.80 18.44 6.78
N GLN A 47 -11.84 18.07 6.03
CA GLN A 47 -12.84 17.09 6.49
C GLN A 47 -12.19 15.73 6.81
N ARG A 48 -11.34 15.22 5.92
CA ARG A 48 -10.62 13.95 6.16
C ARG A 48 -9.72 14.00 7.38
N ALA A 49 -9.07 15.14 7.62
CA ALA A 49 -8.24 15.32 8.81
C ALA A 49 -9.09 15.24 10.09
N LEU A 50 -10.26 15.88 10.11
CA LEU A 50 -11.20 15.83 11.24
C LEU A 50 -11.77 14.43 11.46
N GLU A 51 -12.19 13.76 10.39
CA GLU A 51 -12.69 12.37 10.44
C GLU A 51 -11.63 11.40 10.99
N ALA A 52 -10.36 11.62 10.64
CA ALA A 52 -9.23 10.85 11.14
C ALA A 52 -8.76 11.29 12.55
N GLY A 53 -9.44 12.23 13.20
CA GLY A 53 -9.17 12.66 14.57
C GLY A 53 -8.01 13.65 14.73
N TYR A 54 -7.54 14.27 13.64
CA TYR A 54 -6.46 15.24 13.68
C TYR A 54 -6.98 16.65 13.96
N GLY A 55 -6.39 17.30 14.97
CA GLY A 55 -6.62 18.72 15.25
C GLY A 55 -5.83 19.68 14.33
N ASN A 56 -4.93 19.16 13.49
CA ASN A 56 -4.07 19.97 12.63
C ASN A 56 -3.84 19.32 11.26
N LEU A 57 -4.12 20.10 10.21
CA LEU A 57 -3.92 19.70 8.81
C LEU A 57 -2.46 19.36 8.50
N ALA A 58 -1.51 20.11 9.06
CA ALA A 58 -0.08 19.88 8.82
C ALA A 58 0.41 18.58 9.47
N GLN A 59 -0.23 18.14 10.56
CA GLN A 59 0.05 16.85 11.16
C GLN A 59 -0.56 15.72 10.33
N TYR A 60 -1.83 15.87 9.95
CA TYR A 60 -2.54 14.91 9.09
C TYR A 60 -1.79 14.64 7.77
N LEU A 61 -1.41 15.71 7.05
CA LEU A 61 -0.69 15.60 5.78
C LEU A 61 0.68 14.93 5.97
N ARG A 62 1.38 15.27 7.05
CA ARG A 62 2.69 14.69 7.34
C ARG A 62 2.57 13.20 7.63
N GLU A 63 1.65 12.79 8.49
CA GLU A 63 1.47 11.39 8.84
C GLU A 63 0.98 10.60 7.62
N THR A 64 0.03 11.13 6.86
CA THR A 64 -0.45 10.49 5.62
C THR A 64 0.65 10.38 4.56
N ALA A 65 1.48 11.41 4.38
CA ALA A 65 2.57 11.40 3.42
C ALA A 65 3.74 10.48 3.83
N LEU A 66 4.02 10.38 5.15
CA LEU A 66 5.09 9.52 5.68
C LEU A 66 4.66 8.06 5.82
N VAL A 67 3.38 7.79 6.11
CA VAL A 67 2.82 6.44 6.17
C VAL A 67 2.63 5.87 4.76
N GLY A 68 2.60 6.73 3.73
CA GLY A 68 2.30 6.35 2.35
C GLY A 68 0.86 5.85 2.21
N PRO A 69 0.35 5.60 0.99
CA PRO A 69 -0.68 4.57 0.88
C PRO A 69 -0.08 3.34 1.54
N ALA A 70 -0.80 2.68 2.46
CA ALA A 70 -0.38 1.39 3.01
C ALA A 70 0.19 0.60 1.83
N SER A 71 1.52 0.46 1.78
CA SER A 71 2.18 -0.02 0.58
C SER A 71 1.53 -1.36 0.33
N LEU A 72 0.72 -1.44 -0.73
CA LEU A 72 0.22 -2.73 -1.17
C LEU A 72 1.48 -3.56 -1.27
N SER A 73 1.60 -4.58 -0.42
CA SER A 73 2.82 -5.38 -0.40
C SER A 73 3.13 -5.80 -1.82
N ASP A 74 4.39 -6.03 -2.18
CA ASP A 74 4.73 -6.49 -3.52
C ASP A 74 3.85 -7.69 -3.92
N THR A 75 3.45 -8.50 -2.95
CA THR A 75 2.43 -9.55 -3.06
C THR A 75 1.06 -9.03 -3.49
N HIS A 76 0.52 -7.99 -2.86
CA HIS A 76 -0.78 -7.40 -3.20
C HIS A 76 -0.77 -6.70 -4.57
N ILE A 77 0.35 -6.08 -4.97
CA ILE A 77 0.52 -5.54 -6.33
C ILE A 77 0.56 -6.68 -7.35
N ALA A 78 1.30 -7.76 -7.08
CA ALA A 78 1.32 -8.95 -7.91
C ALA A 78 -0.08 -9.59 -8.04
N TRP A 79 -0.86 -9.62 -6.95
CA TRP A 79 -2.25 -10.08 -6.99
C TRP A 79 -3.14 -9.23 -7.88
N LEU A 80 -3.04 -7.90 -7.80
CA LEU A 80 -3.81 -7.00 -8.66
C LEU A 80 -3.41 -7.15 -10.15
N GLN A 81 -2.13 -7.35 -10.43
CA GLN A 81 -1.66 -7.62 -11.79
C GLN A 81 -2.17 -8.96 -12.32
N ALA A 82 -2.16 -10.01 -11.50
CA ALA A 82 -2.70 -11.32 -11.86
C ALA A 82 -4.22 -11.26 -12.11
N ILE A 83 -4.97 -10.53 -11.28
CA ILE A 83 -6.42 -10.33 -11.46
C ILE A 83 -6.70 -9.56 -12.76
N ASN A 84 -5.95 -8.50 -13.04
CA ASN A 84 -6.10 -7.75 -14.29
C ASN A 84 -5.78 -8.61 -15.51
N PHE A 85 -4.74 -9.46 -15.43
CA PHE A 85 -4.41 -10.39 -16.48
C PHE A 85 -5.56 -11.39 -16.74
N ILE A 86 -6.14 -11.98 -15.70
CA ILE A 86 -7.30 -12.87 -15.83
C ILE A 86 -8.48 -12.12 -16.45
N GLY A 87 -8.78 -10.90 -15.98
CA GLY A 87 -9.88 -10.09 -16.49
C GLY A 87 -9.74 -9.77 -17.98
N ASN A 88 -8.53 -9.47 -18.45
CA ASN A 88 -8.26 -9.20 -19.86
C ASN A 88 -8.50 -10.44 -20.73
N ASN A 89 -7.99 -11.61 -20.32
CA ASN A 89 -8.20 -12.85 -21.06
C ASN A 89 -9.69 -13.24 -21.12
N VAL A 90 -10.43 -13.08 -20.02
CA VAL A 90 -11.87 -13.33 -19.99
C VAL A 90 -12.63 -12.38 -20.91
N ALA A 91 -12.24 -11.10 -20.98
CA ALA A 91 -12.84 -10.12 -21.89
C ALA A 91 -12.57 -10.45 -23.36
N GLU A 92 -11.38 -10.95 -23.68
CA GLU A 92 -11.00 -11.40 -25.03
C GLU A 92 -11.82 -12.62 -25.45
N ILE A 93 -11.90 -13.64 -24.58
CA ILE A 93 -12.73 -14.84 -24.81
C ILE A 93 -14.21 -14.45 -24.97
N ALA A 94 -14.73 -13.55 -24.14
CA ALA A 94 -16.10 -13.07 -24.25
C ALA A 94 -16.37 -12.30 -25.55
N THR A 95 -15.35 -11.64 -26.11
CA THR A 95 -15.43 -10.95 -27.40
C THR A 95 -15.45 -11.97 -28.54
N LEU A 96 -14.58 -12.97 -28.49
CA LEU A 96 -14.51 -14.07 -29.47
C LEU A 96 -15.80 -14.90 -29.51
N LEU A 97 -16.39 -15.19 -28.34
CA LEU A 97 -17.67 -15.89 -28.22
C LEU A 97 -18.86 -15.04 -28.71
N ARG A 98 -18.80 -13.71 -28.55
CA ARG A 98 -19.85 -12.78 -29.01
C ARG A 98 -19.96 -12.76 -30.53
N ASP A 99 -18.84 -12.95 -31.23
CA ASP A 99 -18.78 -12.99 -32.69
C ASP A 99 -19.24 -14.33 -33.30
N ARG A 100 -19.91 -15.18 -32.50
CA ARG A 100 -20.53 -16.47 -32.88
C ARG A 100 -19.59 -17.53 -33.45
N GLN A 101 -18.28 -17.40 -33.26
CA GLN A 101 -17.41 -18.55 -33.41
C GLN A 101 -17.59 -19.45 -32.18
N GLN A 102 -17.88 -20.73 -32.42
CA GLN A 102 -17.67 -21.71 -31.37
C GLN A 102 -16.22 -21.60 -30.91
N PRO A 103 -15.94 -21.64 -29.59
CA PRO A 103 -14.59 -21.60 -29.10
C PRO A 103 -13.82 -22.75 -29.76
N ASP A 104 -12.73 -22.42 -30.43
CA ASP A 104 -11.87 -23.43 -31.04
C ASP A 104 -11.14 -24.24 -29.95
N ASP A 105 -10.51 -25.34 -30.37
CA ASP A 105 -9.84 -26.26 -29.45
C ASP A 105 -8.73 -25.56 -28.65
N ASP A 106 -8.07 -24.55 -29.23
CA ASP A 106 -7.01 -23.78 -28.55
C ASP A 106 -7.59 -22.87 -27.45
N MET A 107 -8.73 -22.22 -27.70
CA MET A 107 -9.45 -21.44 -26.69
C MET A 107 -9.94 -22.33 -25.54
N LEU A 108 -10.40 -23.55 -25.84
CA LEU A 108 -10.84 -24.50 -24.82
C LEU A 108 -9.68 -24.99 -23.95
N VAL A 109 -8.51 -25.22 -24.55
CA VAL A 109 -7.28 -25.57 -23.81
C VAL A 109 -6.84 -24.41 -22.91
N ALA A 110 -6.85 -23.17 -23.41
CA ALA A 110 -6.50 -22.00 -22.62
C ALA A 110 -7.46 -21.79 -21.43
N LEU A 111 -8.76 -22.03 -21.62
CA LEU A 111 -9.76 -21.99 -20.55
C LEU A 111 -9.53 -23.06 -19.48
N LEU A 112 -9.17 -24.29 -19.90
CA LEU A 112 -8.86 -25.37 -18.97
C LEU A 112 -7.64 -25.04 -18.10
N GLN A 113 -6.58 -24.49 -18.70
CA GLN A 113 -5.37 -24.06 -17.98
C GLN A 113 -5.66 -22.92 -17.01
N LEU A 114 -6.48 -21.94 -17.40
CA LEU A 114 -6.94 -20.87 -16.52
C LEU A 114 -7.73 -21.42 -15.33
N GLN A 115 -8.61 -22.40 -15.54
CA GLN A 115 -9.35 -23.06 -14.46
C GLN A 115 -8.39 -23.78 -13.50
N GLU A 116 -7.43 -24.55 -14.02
CA GLU A 116 -6.44 -25.27 -13.19
C GLU A 116 -5.59 -24.30 -12.35
N CYS A 117 -5.14 -23.19 -12.94
CA CYS A 117 -4.41 -22.15 -12.20
C CYS A 117 -5.26 -21.50 -11.11
N ALA A 118 -6.52 -21.18 -11.41
CA ALA A 118 -7.45 -20.60 -10.44
C ALA A 118 -7.73 -21.57 -9.28
N GLU A 119 -7.92 -22.86 -9.57
CA GLU A 119 -8.10 -23.90 -8.57
C GLU A 119 -6.85 -24.10 -7.70
N TYR A 120 -5.67 -24.10 -8.30
CA TYR A 120 -4.40 -24.20 -7.58
C TYR A 120 -4.25 -23.05 -6.57
N VAL A 121 -4.41 -21.82 -7.03
CA VAL A 121 -4.38 -20.62 -6.19
C VAL A 121 -5.41 -20.71 -5.06
N TRP A 122 -6.63 -21.14 -5.37
CA TRP A 122 -7.68 -21.29 -4.38
C TRP A 122 -7.34 -22.33 -3.31
N ARG A 123 -6.76 -23.47 -3.70
CA ARG A 123 -6.33 -24.52 -2.76
C ARG A 123 -5.22 -24.04 -1.85
N GLU A 124 -4.21 -23.34 -2.38
CA GLU A 124 -3.12 -22.78 -1.59
C GLU A 124 -3.63 -21.77 -0.55
N VAL A 125 -4.54 -20.88 -0.95
CA VAL A 125 -5.17 -19.92 -0.02
C VAL A 125 -6.03 -20.62 1.02
N LYS A 126 -6.79 -21.65 0.64
CA LYS A 126 -7.64 -22.42 1.56
C LYS A 126 -6.82 -23.22 2.57
N GLN A 127 -5.70 -23.80 2.15
CA GLN A 127 -4.81 -24.58 3.02
C GLN A 127 -3.96 -23.67 3.94
N GLY A 128 -3.50 -22.52 3.43
CA GLY A 128 -2.80 -21.52 4.24
C GLY A 128 -3.65 -20.89 5.36
N ARG A 129 -4.98 -20.93 5.25
CA ARG A 129 -5.91 -20.56 6.35
C ARG A 129 -6.11 -21.66 7.39
N GLY A 130 -5.78 -22.92 7.08
CA GLY A 130 -5.94 -24.07 7.99
C GLY A 130 -4.76 -24.30 8.94
N THR A 131 -3.59 -23.72 8.66
CA THR A 131 -2.36 -23.86 9.47
C THR A 131 -2.03 -22.60 10.29
N GLY A 132 -2.95 -21.64 10.36
CA GLY A 132 -2.85 -20.53 11.31
C GLY A 132 -3.04 -21.06 12.73
N ASN A 133 -1.92 -21.38 13.40
CA ASN A 133 -1.87 -21.66 14.82
C ASN A 133 -2.64 -20.58 15.60
N ALA A 134 -3.65 -21.03 16.35
CA ALA A 134 -4.19 -20.32 17.51
C ALA A 134 -3.15 -20.31 18.65
#